data_AF-A0A6I6JVT2-F1
#
_entry.id   AF-A0A6I6JVT2-F1
#
_cell.length_a   1.000
_cell.length_b   1.000
_cell.length_c   1.000
_cell.angle_alpha   90.00
_cell.angle_beta   90.00
_cell.angle_gamma   90.00
#
_symmetry.space_group_name_H-M   'P 1'
#
loop_
_entity.id
_entity.type
_entity.pdbx_description
1 polymer ?
#
loop_
_entity_poly.entity_id
_entity_poly.type
_entity_poly.pdbx_seq_one_letter_code
_entity_poly.pdbx_strand_id
1 'polypeptide(L)' 'MGKVACKIKDFKDKENPKYECKKCGAKVKKEEKVCKPGKIKIKSYKE' A
#
# COMPACT_ATOMS: atom_id res chain seq x y z
N MET A 1 12.29 -3.92 12.24
CA MET A 1 11.45 -4.03 11.01
C MET A 1 10.13 -3.29 11.25
N GLY A 2 9.90 -2.16 10.58
CA GLY A 2 8.75 -1.26 10.84
C GLY A 2 7.39 -1.89 10.56
N LYS A 3 6.33 -1.33 11.17
CA LYS A 3 4.93 -1.74 10.98
C LYS A 3 4.48 -1.40 9.55
N VAL A 4 4.50 -2.39 8.66
CA VAL A 4 4.00 -2.27 7.28
C VAL A 4 2.49 -2.53 7.22
N ALA A 5 1.79 -1.82 6.34
CA ALA A 5 0.34 -1.90 6.13
C ALA A 5 -0.15 -3.33 5.89
N CYS A 6 0.61 -4.17 5.17
CA CYS A 6 0.22 -5.58 4.97
C CYS A 6 0.22 -6.43 6.26
N LYS A 7 0.86 -5.97 7.34
CA LYS A 7 0.82 -6.65 8.64
C LYS A 7 -0.35 -6.16 9.51
N ILE A 8 -1.04 -5.10 9.09
CA ILE A 8 -2.17 -4.52 9.81
C ILE A 8 -3.43 -5.04 9.12
N LYS A 9 -4.13 -5.99 9.78
CA LYS A 9 -5.34 -6.65 9.25
C LYS A 9 -6.49 -5.66 8.94
N ASP A 10 -6.49 -4.49 9.57
CA ASP A 10 -7.51 -3.44 9.40
C ASP A 10 -6.92 -2.13 8.85
N PHE A 11 -5.94 -2.23 7.96
CA PHE A 11 -5.31 -1.04 7.41
C PHE A 11 -6.24 -0.31 6.43
N LYS A 12 -6.97 0.68 6.95
CA LYS A 12 -7.83 1.57 6.18
C LYS A 12 -7.07 2.86 5.89
N ASP A 13 -6.33 2.90 4.78
CA ASP A 13 -5.64 4.15 4.37
C ASP A 13 -6.71 5.17 3.96
N LYS A 14 -6.79 6.26 4.72
CA LYS A 14 -7.71 7.36 4.49
C LYS A 14 -7.37 8.06 3.17
N GLU A 15 -8.33 7.99 2.25
CA GLU A 15 -8.54 8.87 1.10
C GLU A 15 -7.34 9.00 0.13
N ASN A 16 -7.46 8.31 -1.01
CA ASN A 16 -6.53 8.33 -2.15
C ASN A 16 -5.19 7.57 -1.98
N PRO A 17 -5.23 6.23 -1.89
CA PRO A 17 -4.03 5.42 -1.89
C PRO A 17 -3.38 5.34 -3.28
N LYS A 18 -2.09 5.68 -3.36
CA LYS A 18 -1.31 5.72 -4.61
C LYS A 18 -0.66 4.37 -4.96
N TYR A 19 -0.37 3.56 -3.94
CA TYR A 19 0.30 2.27 -4.07
C TYR A 19 -0.56 1.16 -3.50
N GLU A 20 -0.67 0.05 -4.23
CA GLU A 20 -1.41 -1.13 -3.82
C GLU A 20 -0.47 -2.34 -3.82
N CYS A 21 -0.35 -3.06 -2.71
CA CYS A 21 0.48 -4.25 -2.66
C CYS A 21 -0.14 -5.38 -3.48
N LYS A 22 0.57 -5.89 -4.49
CA LYS A 22 0.10 -7.02 -5.32
C LYS A 22 -0.03 -8.33 -4.52
N LYS A 23 0.69 -8.48 -3.40
CA LYS A 23 0.69 -9.72 -2.60
C LYS A 23 -0.46 -9.76 -1.58
N CYS A 24 -0.67 -8.65 -0.87
CA CYS A 24 -1.57 -8.61 0.29
C CYS A 24 -2.82 -7.76 0.04
N GLY A 25 -2.88 -7.00 -1.07
CA GLY A 25 -3.98 -6.08 -1.38
C GLY A 25 -3.99 -4.78 -0.57
N ALA A 26 -3.03 -4.57 0.34
CA ALA A 26 -2.97 -3.34 1.14
C ALA A 26 -2.73 -2.13 0.24
N LYS A 27 -3.60 -1.13 0.38
CA LYS A 27 -3.53 0.15 -0.32
C LYS A 27 -2.90 1.18 0.63
N VAL A 28 -1.90 1.93 0.16
CA VAL A 28 -1.16 2.91 0.96
C VAL A 28 -0.79 4.13 0.12
N LYS A 29 -0.54 5.26 0.78
CA LYS A 29 0.05 6.46 0.14
C LYS A 29 1.55 6.39 -0.12
N LYS A 30 2.32 5.65 0.70
CA LYS A 30 3.78 5.57 0.60
C LYS A 30 4.24 4.13 0.38
N GLU A 31 5.12 3.93 -0.60
CA GLU A 31 5.72 2.62 -0.92
C GLU A 31 6.36 1.95 0.30
N GLU A 32 7.03 2.72 1.17
CA GLU A 32 7.69 2.21 2.39
C GLU A 32 6.73 1.55 3.38
N LYS A 33 5.44 1.91 3.34
CA LYS A 33 4.41 1.27 4.17
C LYS A 33 3.97 -0.08 3.60
N VAL A 34 4.39 -0.46 2.41
CA VAL A 34 4.09 -1.79 1.84
C VAL A 34 5.10 -2.81 2.35
N CYS A 35 4.65 -4.04 2.66
CA CYS A 35 5.58 -5.09 3.12
C CYS A 35 6.62 -5.50 2.09
N LYS A 36 6.34 -5.23 0.81
CA LYS A 36 7.21 -5.49 -0.33
C LYS A 36 7.13 -4.30 -1.28
N PRO A 37 7.98 -3.28 -1.11
CA PRO A 37 8.03 -2.13 -1.99
C PRO A 37 8.19 -2.53 -3.46
N GLY A 38 9.04 -3.51 -3.78
CA GLY A 38 9.18 -4.05 -5.14
C GLY A 38 7.98 -4.83 -5.71
N LYS A 39 6.89 -5.03 -4.94
CA LYS A 39 5.67 -5.72 -5.41
C LYS A 39 4.42 -4.85 -5.22
N ILE A 40 4.52 -3.58 -5.59
CA ILE A 40 3.40 -2.64 -5.61
C ILE A 40 2.83 -2.44 -7.01
N LYS A 41 1.58 -2.04 -7.06
CA LYS A 41 0.86 -1.57 -8.23
C LYS A 41 0.59 -0.08 -8.00
N ILE A 42 1.15 0.75 -8.87
CA ILE A 42 0.96 2.20 -8.81
C ILE A 42 -0.39 2.49 -9.47
N LYS A 43 -1.36 3.01 -8.72
CA LYS A 43 -2.57 3.57 -9.30
C LYS A 43 -2.26 5.03 -9.61
N SER A 44 -1.77 5.27 -10.83
CA SER A 44 -1.76 6.62 -11.38
C SER A 44 -3.23 6.95 -11.68
N TYR A 45 -3.87 7.75 -10.84
CA TYR A 45 -5.12 8.40 -11.21
C TYR A 45 -4.76 9.31 -12.39
N LYS A 46 -5.07 8.85 -13.59
CA LYS A 46 -5.05 9.65 -14.80
C LYS A 46 -6.44 10.27 -14.83
N GLU A 47 -6.50 11.52 -14.42
CA GLU A 47 -7.68 12.39 -14.55
C GLU A 47 -8.02 12.58 -16.04
#